data_AF-A0A8T1VFV5-F1
#
_entry.id   AF-A0A8T1VFV5-F1
#
_cell.length_a   1.000
_cell.length_b   1.000
_cell.length_c   1.000
_cell.angle_alpha   90.00
_cell.angle_beta   90.00
_cell.angle_gamma   90.00
#
_symmetry.space_group_name_H-M   'P 1'
#
loop_
_entity.id
_entity.type
_entity.pdbx_description
1 polymer ?
#
loop_
_entity_poly.entity_id
_entity_poly.type
_entity_poly.pdbx_seq_one_letter_code
_entity_poly.pdbx_strand_id
1 'polypeptide(L)'
;MKESAVLLLVNLARNNYSNRIQFAREGAVGPLVSFAQDDDNDHKTNAAIALGILVYGCDANRIEICQKGGIPPLIALVGTGTDQQKSQAALALGNLASDNEANCAQIARDGGIAPLVALLKTGTDEQKCHAALVLGNLGSDNTANRTEIGREGGVAPLVELVKSGTDQQKCYAALALGNLASKNDANRAEIANSGGKVSLMVLVRSGSASQKEWASRAVKKLSSSKVLKAKLSLRLRSLFPSLR
;
A
#
# COMPACT_ATOMS: atom_id res chain seq x y z
N MET A 1 21.53 14.96 22.28
CA MET A 1 20.70 16.18 22.11
C MET A 1 19.79 16.12 20.88
N LYS A 2 20.27 15.72 19.69
CA LYS A 2 19.44 15.67 18.47
C LYS A 2 18.36 14.57 18.51
N GLU A 3 18.66 13.38 19.05
CA GLU A 3 17.69 12.28 19.19
C GLU A 3 16.51 12.61 20.12
N SER A 4 16.80 13.19 21.30
CA SER A 4 15.77 13.59 22.27
C SER A 4 14.78 14.59 21.68
N ALA A 5 15.24 15.45 20.75
CA ALA A 5 14.38 16.40 20.05
C ALA A 5 13.45 15.71 19.04
N VAL A 6 13.94 14.71 18.28
CA VAL A 6 13.10 13.96 17.34
C VAL A 6 12.03 13.14 18.09
N LEU A 7 12.40 12.50 19.20
CA LEU A 7 11.44 11.77 20.04
C LEU A 7 10.38 12.69 20.65
N LEU A 8 10.77 13.88 21.09
CA LEU A 8 9.83 14.89 21.58
C LEU A 8 8.88 15.34 20.47
N LEU A 9 9.39 15.61 19.26
CA LEU A 9 8.59 15.94 18.09
C LEU A 9 7.58 14.83 17.79
N VAL A 10 8.03 13.58 17.71
CA VAL A 10 7.20 12.39 17.49
C VAL A 10 6.05 12.34 18.50
N ASN A 11 6.34 12.55 19.79
CA ASN A 11 5.33 12.50 20.84
C ASN A 11 4.32 13.65 20.76
N LEU A 12 4.79 14.88 20.50
CA LEU A 12 3.94 16.05 20.38
C LEU A 12 3.10 16.04 19.10
N ALA A 13 3.57 15.41 18.02
CA ALA A 13 2.92 15.38 16.72
C ALA A 13 1.90 14.24 16.55
N ARG A 14 2.08 13.11 17.25
CA ARG A 14 1.31 11.87 17.05
C ARG A 14 -0.20 12.09 17.07
N ASN A 15 -0.70 12.83 18.07
CA ASN A 15 -2.13 13.05 18.27
C ASN A 15 -2.55 14.52 18.17
N ASN A 16 -1.71 15.38 17.58
CA ASN A 16 -2.01 16.81 17.46
C ASN A 16 -1.74 17.31 16.04
N TYR A 17 -2.82 17.55 15.30
CA TYR A 17 -2.78 18.02 13.91
C TYR A 17 -2.10 19.39 13.78
N SER A 18 -2.37 20.32 14.69
CA SER A 18 -1.75 21.65 14.70
C SER A 18 -0.24 21.55 14.89
N ASN A 19 0.22 20.68 15.79
CA ASN A 19 1.65 20.45 16.01
C ASN A 19 2.33 19.86 14.76
N ARG A 20 1.66 18.95 14.04
CA ARG A 20 2.20 18.42 12.77
C ARG A 20 2.48 19.54 11.77
N ILE A 21 1.53 20.46 11.58
CA ILE A 21 1.71 21.60 10.67
C ILE A 21 2.82 22.53 11.18
N GLN A 22 2.84 22.81 12.48
CA GLN A 22 3.79 23.73 13.06
C GLN A 22 5.23 23.23 12.93
N PHE A 23 5.51 21.96 13.23
CA PHE A 23 6.86 21.41 13.11
C PHE A 23 7.38 21.42 11.67
N ALA A 24 6.51 21.15 10.70
CA ALA A 24 6.88 21.25 9.29
C ALA A 24 7.24 22.70 8.92
N ARG A 25 6.40 23.68 9.30
CA ARG A 25 6.67 25.12 9.10
C ARG A 25 7.94 25.62 9.78
N GLU A 26 8.29 25.04 10.93
CA GLU A 26 9.54 25.34 11.66
C GLU A 26 10.77 24.66 11.03
N GLY A 27 10.61 23.99 9.89
CA GLY A 27 11.70 23.45 9.08
C GLY A 27 12.16 22.05 9.50
N ALA A 28 11.36 21.30 10.28
CA ALA A 28 11.75 19.97 10.74
C ALA A 28 11.92 18.95 9.60
N VAL A 29 11.23 19.13 8.47
CA VAL A 29 11.21 18.14 7.37
C VAL A 29 12.61 17.91 6.78
N GLY A 30 13.37 18.96 6.50
CA GLY A 30 14.70 18.84 5.88
C GLY A 30 15.68 17.98 6.70
N PRO A 31 15.89 18.29 8.00
CA PRO A 31 16.70 17.46 8.89
C PRO A 31 16.21 16.02 9.01
N LEU A 32 14.90 15.78 9.05
CA LEU A 32 14.34 14.43 9.12
C LEU A 32 14.64 13.63 7.84
N VAL A 33 14.54 14.25 6.66
CA VAL A 33 14.94 13.60 5.39
C VAL A 33 16.43 13.27 5.36
N SER A 34 17.27 14.13 5.95
CA SER A 34 18.70 13.85 6.10
C SER A 34 18.96 12.68 7.06
N PHE A 35 18.25 12.61 8.20
CA PHE A 35 18.40 11.52 9.16
C PHE A 35 17.93 10.17 8.62
N ALA A 36 16.97 10.14 7.70
CA ALA A 36 16.58 8.92 7.02
C ALA A 36 17.70 8.31 6.15
N GLN A 37 18.77 9.08 5.89
CA GLN A 37 19.94 8.70 5.09
C GLN A 37 21.24 8.62 5.91
N ASP A 38 21.15 8.78 7.24
CA ASP A 38 22.32 8.73 8.13
C ASP A 38 22.99 7.34 8.08
N ASP A 39 24.13 7.13 8.73
CA ASP A 39 24.63 5.78 8.97
C ASP A 39 23.97 5.16 10.21
N ASP A 40 23.56 6.00 11.17
CA ASP A 40 22.95 5.59 12.43
C ASP A 40 21.53 5.02 12.26
N ASN A 41 21.29 3.85 12.85
CA ASN A 41 20.01 3.14 12.73
C ASN A 41 18.88 3.79 13.53
N ASP A 42 19.17 4.43 14.64
CA ASP A 42 18.19 5.12 15.47
C ASP A 42 17.77 6.43 14.80
N HIS A 43 18.72 7.15 14.19
CA HIS A 43 18.41 8.30 13.34
C HIS A 43 17.46 7.93 12.20
N LYS A 44 17.77 6.87 11.44
CA LYS A 44 16.90 6.36 10.35
C LYS A 44 15.51 6.02 10.85
N THR A 45 15.43 5.28 11.95
CA THR A 45 14.17 4.80 12.52
C THR A 45 13.32 5.98 12.99
N ASN A 46 13.91 6.87 13.78
CA ASN A 46 13.22 8.05 14.30
C ASN A 46 12.78 8.99 13.18
N ALA A 47 13.58 9.13 12.13
CA ALA A 47 13.22 9.90 10.94
C ALA A 47 12.00 9.31 10.21
N ALA A 48 11.99 8.00 9.94
CA ALA A 48 10.88 7.32 9.29
C ALA A 48 9.57 7.47 10.10
N ILE A 49 9.65 7.30 11.43
CA ILE A 49 8.51 7.49 12.34
C ILE A 49 8.00 8.94 12.29
N ALA A 50 8.91 9.91 12.42
CA ALA A 50 8.55 11.33 12.44
C ALA A 50 7.92 11.75 11.11
N LEU A 51 8.50 11.37 9.97
CA LEU A 51 7.96 11.66 8.64
C LEU A 51 6.57 11.01 8.48
N GLY A 52 6.40 9.76 8.89
CA GLY A 52 5.12 9.04 8.85
C GLY A 52 4.02 9.71 9.67
N ILE A 53 4.37 10.26 10.84
CA ILE A 53 3.46 11.04 11.68
C ILE A 53 3.13 12.38 11.03
N LEU A 54 4.14 13.14 10.56
CA LEU A 54 3.93 14.47 10.00
C LEU A 54 3.03 14.46 8.77
N VAL A 55 3.10 13.44 7.93
CA VAL A 55 2.24 13.32 6.75
C VAL A 55 0.80 12.90 7.09
N TYR A 56 0.56 12.26 8.24
CA TYR A 56 -0.73 11.63 8.56
C TYR A 56 -1.89 12.66 8.59
N GLY A 57 -2.74 12.59 7.57
CA GLY A 57 -3.89 13.46 7.36
C GLY A 57 -3.53 14.92 7.05
N CYS A 58 -2.28 15.23 6.68
CA CYS A 58 -1.82 16.61 6.47
C CYS A 58 -1.21 16.82 5.07
N ASP A 59 -2.00 17.41 4.16
CA ASP A 59 -1.57 17.60 2.78
C ASP A 59 -0.47 18.65 2.60
N ALA A 60 -0.45 19.68 3.45
CA ALA A 60 0.65 20.65 3.45
C ALA A 60 2.00 19.98 3.74
N ASN A 61 2.04 19.15 4.78
CA ASN A 61 3.24 18.40 5.14
C ASN A 61 3.60 17.35 4.09
N ARG A 62 2.61 16.72 3.47
CA ARG A 62 2.81 15.79 2.35
C ARG A 62 3.58 16.47 1.22
N ILE A 63 3.15 17.66 0.80
CA ILE A 63 3.81 18.44 -0.25
C ILE A 63 5.24 18.77 0.16
N GLU A 64 5.43 19.25 1.39
CA GLU A 64 6.76 19.65 1.89
C GLU A 64 7.74 18.47 1.93
N ILE A 65 7.32 17.31 2.45
CA ILE A 65 8.14 16.09 2.49
C ILE A 65 8.56 15.68 1.07
N CYS A 66 7.66 15.78 0.09
CA CYS A 66 7.98 15.44 -1.30
C CYS A 66 8.96 16.44 -1.91
N GLN A 67 8.75 17.75 -1.71
CA GLN A 67 9.64 18.80 -2.20
C GLN A 67 11.04 18.72 -1.59
N LYS A 68 11.16 18.24 -0.35
CA LYS A 68 12.45 18.01 0.33
C LYS A 68 13.10 16.67 -0.04
N GLY A 69 12.50 15.88 -0.94
CA GLY A 69 13.08 14.62 -1.40
C GLY A 69 12.94 13.46 -0.40
N GLY A 70 11.86 13.43 0.39
CA GLY A 70 11.65 12.38 1.39
C GLY A 70 11.29 10.99 0.84
N ILE A 71 10.83 10.87 -0.41
CA ILE A 71 10.40 9.59 -0.99
C ILE A 71 11.58 8.61 -1.20
N PRO A 72 12.70 8.99 -1.89
CA PRO A 72 13.79 8.04 -2.14
C PRO A 72 14.41 7.42 -0.89
N PRO A 73 14.69 8.17 0.21
CA PRO A 73 15.20 7.57 1.45
C PRO A 73 14.25 6.56 2.07
N LEU A 74 12.94 6.83 2.03
CA LEU A 74 11.94 5.89 2.54
C LEU A 74 11.90 4.60 1.70
N ILE A 75 12.02 4.69 0.38
CA ILE A 75 12.15 3.51 -0.49
C ILE A 75 13.40 2.70 -0.15
N ALA A 76 14.54 3.37 0.06
CA ALA A 76 15.78 2.71 0.47
C ALA A 76 15.59 1.94 1.80
N LEU A 77 14.96 2.55 2.80
CA LEU A 77 14.68 1.90 4.08
C LEU A 77 13.74 0.69 3.95
N VAL A 78 12.74 0.73 3.06
CA VAL A 78 11.89 -0.44 2.75
C VAL A 78 12.72 -1.60 2.16
N GLY A 79 13.74 -1.29 1.35
CA GLY A 79 14.60 -2.30 0.75
C GLY A 79 15.64 -2.88 1.72
N THR A 80 16.42 -2.02 2.38
CA THR A 80 17.66 -2.41 3.08
C THR A 80 17.64 -2.13 4.58
N GLY A 81 16.57 -1.54 5.13
CA GLY A 81 16.49 -1.22 6.55
C GLY A 81 16.32 -2.43 7.47
N THR A 82 16.42 -2.16 8.77
CA THR A 82 16.00 -3.09 9.83
C THR A 82 14.48 -3.33 9.76
N ASP A 83 13.98 -4.33 10.49
CA ASP A 83 12.55 -4.66 10.43
C ASP A 83 11.66 -3.50 10.84
N GLN A 84 12.07 -2.75 11.85
CA GLN A 84 11.37 -1.55 12.30
C GLN A 84 11.44 -0.44 11.26
N GLN A 85 12.62 -0.17 10.68
CA GLN A 85 12.79 0.85 9.63
C GLN A 85 11.92 0.54 8.42
N LYS A 86 11.90 -0.72 7.96
CA LYS A 86 11.04 -1.19 6.85
C LYS A 86 9.57 -0.93 7.12
N SER A 87 9.10 -1.30 8.31
CA SER A 87 7.72 -1.12 8.71
C SER A 87 7.30 0.35 8.74
N GLN A 88 8.12 1.20 9.38
CA GLN A 88 7.84 2.64 9.53
C GLN A 88 7.96 3.39 8.20
N ALA A 89 8.94 3.03 7.37
CA ALA A 89 9.09 3.60 6.04
C ALA A 89 7.93 3.23 5.11
N ALA A 90 7.48 1.97 5.14
CA ALA A 90 6.29 1.54 4.39
C ALA A 90 5.03 2.29 4.84
N LEU A 91 4.84 2.50 6.14
CA LEU A 91 3.73 3.30 6.66
C LEU A 91 3.79 4.76 6.17
N ALA A 92 4.97 5.38 6.24
CA ALA A 92 5.18 6.75 5.76
C ALA A 92 4.89 6.88 4.25
N LEU A 93 5.37 5.93 3.43
CA LEU A 93 5.06 5.87 2.00
C LEU A 93 3.56 5.67 1.75
N GLY A 94 2.90 4.83 2.55
CA GLY A 94 1.46 4.57 2.44
C GLY A 94 0.65 5.84 2.68
N ASN A 95 1.04 6.59 3.72
CA ASN A 95 0.45 7.88 4.01
C ASN A 95 0.73 8.89 2.89
N LEU A 96 1.97 9.01 2.39
CA LEU A 96 2.33 9.90 1.29
C LEU A 96 1.57 9.60 -0.01
N ALA A 97 1.31 8.33 -0.30
CA ALA A 97 0.59 7.85 -1.47
C ALA A 97 -0.94 7.99 -1.36
N SER A 98 -1.50 8.07 -0.15
CA SER A 98 -2.94 8.13 0.06
C SER A 98 -3.56 9.33 -0.67
N ASP A 99 -4.48 9.05 -1.59
CA ASP A 99 -5.18 10.05 -2.42
C ASP A 99 -4.25 11.05 -3.15
N ASN A 100 -3.03 10.61 -3.52
CA ASN A 100 -2.07 11.45 -4.21
C ASN A 100 -1.41 10.73 -5.40
N GLU A 101 -1.94 10.95 -6.60
CA GLU A 101 -1.48 10.30 -7.83
C GLU A 101 -0.01 10.65 -8.17
N ALA A 102 0.40 11.89 -7.96
CA ALA A 102 1.77 12.33 -8.24
C ALA A 102 2.79 11.57 -7.39
N ASN A 103 2.52 11.42 -6.10
CA ASN A 103 3.35 10.64 -5.19
C ASN A 103 3.32 9.15 -5.53
N CYS A 104 2.15 8.59 -5.88
CA CYS A 104 2.04 7.21 -6.35
C CYS A 104 2.91 6.96 -7.60
N ALA A 105 2.89 7.89 -8.56
CA ALA A 105 3.72 7.80 -9.76
C ALA A 105 5.22 7.94 -9.42
N GLN A 106 5.59 8.83 -8.51
CA GLN A 106 6.97 9.01 -8.07
C GLN A 106 7.51 7.77 -7.35
N ILE A 107 6.76 7.20 -6.39
CA ILE A 107 7.18 5.99 -5.67
C ILE A 107 7.44 4.83 -6.64
N ALA A 108 6.58 4.67 -7.64
CA ALA A 108 6.75 3.63 -8.66
C ALA A 108 7.98 3.91 -9.55
N ARG A 109 8.14 5.15 -10.01
CA ARG A 109 9.28 5.58 -10.85
C ARG A 109 10.62 5.40 -10.14
N ASP A 110 10.66 5.67 -8.84
CA ASP A 110 11.85 5.56 -8.00
C ASP A 110 12.11 4.10 -7.56
N GLY A 111 11.40 3.12 -8.12
CA GLY A 111 11.65 1.69 -7.93
C GLY A 111 11.03 1.10 -6.66
N GLY A 112 10.06 1.78 -6.03
CA GLY A 112 9.45 1.35 -4.77
C GLY A 112 8.60 0.09 -4.84
N ILE A 113 8.11 -0.33 -6.02
CA ILE A 113 7.20 -1.48 -6.15
C ILE A 113 7.86 -2.80 -5.74
N ALA A 114 9.06 -3.09 -6.27
CA ALA A 114 9.77 -4.34 -6.02
C ALA A 114 10.04 -4.60 -4.51
N PRO A 115 10.61 -3.65 -3.72
CA PRO A 115 10.83 -3.87 -2.30
C PRO A 115 9.53 -3.98 -1.49
N LEU A 116 8.46 -3.28 -1.87
CA LEU A 116 7.14 -3.45 -1.24
C LEU A 116 6.55 -4.84 -1.51
N VAL A 117 6.71 -5.37 -2.73
CA VAL A 117 6.29 -6.74 -3.06
C VAL A 117 7.14 -7.77 -2.32
N ALA A 118 8.43 -7.51 -2.09
CA ALA A 118 9.27 -8.35 -1.25
C ALA A 118 8.76 -8.39 0.20
N LEU A 119 8.39 -7.24 0.78
CA LEU A 119 7.78 -7.20 2.12
C LEU A 119 6.47 -8.00 2.21
N LEU A 120 5.62 -7.97 1.17
CA LEU A 120 4.43 -8.82 1.14
C LEU A 120 4.75 -10.32 1.23
N LYS A 121 5.84 -10.75 0.58
CA LYS A 121 6.23 -12.17 0.49
C LYS A 121 6.89 -12.65 1.79
N THR A 122 7.83 -11.89 2.33
CA THR A 122 8.73 -12.37 3.40
C THR A 122 8.77 -11.49 4.64
N GLY A 123 8.03 -10.38 4.67
CA GLY A 123 8.03 -9.46 5.80
C GLY A 123 7.27 -9.97 7.03
N THR A 124 7.43 -9.25 8.13
CA THR A 124 6.61 -9.39 9.35
C THR A 124 5.15 -9.04 9.07
N ASP A 125 4.25 -9.37 10.00
CA ASP A 125 2.83 -9.07 9.83
C ASP A 125 2.55 -7.57 9.66
N GLU A 126 3.27 -6.73 10.39
CA GLU A 126 3.16 -5.28 10.27
C GLU A 126 3.69 -4.78 8.92
N GLN A 127 4.84 -5.28 8.48
CA GLN A 127 5.43 -4.94 7.17
C GLN A 127 4.51 -5.33 6.01
N LYS A 128 3.93 -6.54 6.06
CA LYS A 128 2.95 -7.03 5.08
C LYS A 128 1.70 -6.14 5.05
N CYS A 129 1.22 -5.74 6.22
CA CYS A 129 0.08 -4.84 6.36
C CYS A 129 0.34 -3.49 5.67
N HIS A 130 1.46 -2.84 6.00
CA HIS A 130 1.83 -1.55 5.42
C HIS A 130 2.15 -1.67 3.92
N ALA A 131 2.82 -2.72 3.48
CA ALA A 131 3.08 -2.95 2.06
C ALA A 131 1.78 -3.13 1.25
N ALA A 132 0.79 -3.84 1.79
CA ALA A 132 -0.52 -3.99 1.15
C ALA A 132 -1.24 -2.64 1.00
N LEU A 133 -1.17 -1.78 2.02
CA LEU A 133 -1.70 -0.41 1.95
C LEU A 133 -1.03 0.39 0.82
N VAL A 134 0.30 0.43 0.80
CA VAL A 134 1.04 1.21 -0.20
C VAL A 134 0.71 0.72 -1.60
N LEU A 135 0.81 -0.60 -1.86
CA LEU A 135 0.54 -1.18 -3.18
C LEU A 135 -0.91 -0.97 -3.62
N GLY A 136 -1.86 -0.97 -2.67
CA GLY A 136 -3.25 -0.60 -2.94
C GLY A 136 -3.39 0.85 -3.39
N ASN A 137 -2.70 1.78 -2.75
CA ASN A 137 -2.68 3.20 -3.12
C ASN A 137 -1.99 3.40 -4.49
N LEU A 138 -0.85 2.75 -4.73
CA LEU A 138 -0.14 2.84 -6.02
C LEU A 138 -0.99 2.36 -7.19
N GLY A 139 -1.88 1.40 -6.95
CA GLY A 139 -2.80 0.86 -7.94
C GLY A 139 -4.14 1.60 -8.06
N SER A 140 -4.43 2.64 -7.27
CA SER A 140 -5.77 3.25 -7.21
C SER A 140 -6.20 3.84 -8.55
N ASP A 141 -5.36 4.62 -9.22
CA ASP A 141 -5.66 5.29 -10.48
C ASP A 141 -4.56 5.18 -11.55
N ASN A 142 -3.52 4.38 -11.32
CA ASN A 142 -2.41 4.21 -12.26
C ASN A 142 -2.36 2.80 -12.89
N THR A 143 -2.64 2.70 -14.19
CA THR A 143 -2.68 1.39 -14.91
C THR A 143 -1.30 0.77 -15.08
N ALA A 144 -0.25 1.58 -15.25
CA ALA A 144 1.12 1.10 -15.34
C ALA A 144 1.55 0.47 -14.02
N ASN A 145 1.28 1.14 -12.89
CA ASN A 145 1.56 0.61 -11.56
C ASN A 145 0.82 -0.70 -11.31
N ARG A 146 -0.47 -0.80 -11.66
CA ARG A 146 -1.22 -2.07 -11.53
C ARG A 146 -0.52 -3.22 -12.27
N THR A 147 -0.05 -2.95 -13.48
CA THR A 147 0.62 -3.95 -14.32
C THR A 147 1.95 -4.36 -13.72
N GLU A 148 2.74 -3.41 -13.25
CA GLU A 148 4.04 -3.68 -12.64
C GLU A 148 3.92 -4.45 -11.33
N ILE A 149 2.96 -4.08 -10.46
CA ILE A 149 2.68 -4.83 -9.21
C ILE A 149 2.30 -6.28 -9.52
N GLY A 150 1.52 -6.51 -10.58
CA GLY A 150 1.19 -7.84 -11.07
C GLY A 150 2.42 -8.61 -11.54
N ARG A 151 3.26 -7.98 -12.36
CA ARG A 151 4.48 -8.54 -12.94
C ARG A 151 5.52 -8.92 -11.87
N GLU A 152 5.68 -8.10 -10.84
CA GLU A 152 6.52 -8.37 -9.67
C GLU A 152 5.98 -9.51 -8.78
N GLY A 153 4.79 -10.02 -9.09
CA GLY A 153 4.16 -11.12 -8.36
C GLY A 153 3.54 -10.69 -7.04
N GLY A 154 3.02 -9.45 -6.96
CA GLY A 154 2.34 -8.93 -5.76
C GLY A 154 0.94 -9.49 -5.54
N VAL A 155 0.29 -10.05 -6.57
CA VAL A 155 -1.11 -10.51 -6.49
C VAL A 155 -1.29 -11.71 -5.56
N ALA A 156 -0.49 -12.77 -5.73
CA ALA A 156 -0.66 -14.00 -4.95
C ALA A 156 -0.46 -13.78 -3.43
N PRO A 157 0.57 -13.04 -2.96
CA PRO A 157 0.70 -12.67 -1.55
C PRO A 157 -0.50 -11.89 -1.00
N LEU A 158 -1.05 -10.95 -1.77
CA LEU A 158 -2.26 -10.21 -1.36
C LEU A 158 -3.48 -11.15 -1.22
N VAL A 159 -3.62 -12.13 -2.11
CA VAL A 159 -4.68 -13.14 -1.99
C VAL A 159 -4.52 -13.97 -0.72
N GLU A 160 -3.29 -14.34 -0.36
CA GLU A 160 -3.03 -15.07 0.88
C GLU A 160 -3.37 -14.22 2.11
N LEU A 161 -3.03 -12.92 2.12
CA LEU A 161 -3.42 -12.01 3.21
C LEU A 161 -4.95 -11.92 3.39
N VAL A 162 -5.73 -11.91 2.30
CA VAL A 162 -7.21 -11.95 2.41
C VAL A 162 -7.68 -13.27 3.03
N LYS A 163 -7.00 -14.37 2.75
CA LYS A 163 -7.38 -15.71 3.22
C LYS A 163 -7.06 -15.94 4.69
N SER A 164 -5.84 -15.59 5.12
CA SER A 164 -5.28 -16.02 6.40
C SER A 164 -4.68 -14.89 7.25
N GLY A 165 -4.65 -13.65 6.74
CA GLY A 165 -4.07 -12.51 7.45
C GLY A 165 -4.89 -12.02 8.65
N THR A 166 -4.29 -11.08 9.39
CA THR A 166 -4.95 -10.30 10.44
C THR A 166 -6.09 -9.46 9.88
N ASP A 167 -6.94 -8.93 10.75
CA ASP A 167 -8.11 -8.15 10.30
C ASP A 167 -7.74 -6.93 9.46
N GLN A 168 -6.65 -6.25 9.83
CA GLN A 168 -6.15 -5.10 9.08
C GLN A 168 -5.48 -5.52 7.77
N GLN A 169 -4.69 -6.60 7.77
CA GLN A 169 -4.10 -7.16 6.55
C GLN A 169 -5.17 -7.55 5.53
N LYS A 170 -6.25 -8.22 5.97
CA LYS A 170 -7.40 -8.57 5.11
C LYS A 170 -8.05 -7.33 4.50
N CYS A 171 -8.20 -6.27 5.28
CA CYS A 171 -8.78 -5.01 4.84
C CYS A 171 -7.95 -4.36 3.72
N TYR A 172 -6.64 -4.16 3.96
CA TYR A 172 -5.75 -3.54 2.98
C TYR A 172 -5.47 -4.44 1.78
N ALA A 173 -5.41 -5.76 1.96
CA ALA A 173 -5.28 -6.68 0.85
C ALA A 173 -6.53 -6.68 -0.04
N ALA A 174 -7.74 -6.62 0.54
CA ALA A 174 -8.96 -6.49 -0.24
C ALA A 174 -9.04 -5.16 -1.02
N LEU A 175 -8.64 -4.05 -0.39
CA LEU A 175 -8.46 -2.76 -1.06
C LEU A 175 -7.50 -2.89 -2.25
N ALA A 176 -6.31 -3.42 -2.02
CA ALA A 176 -5.28 -3.55 -3.03
C ALA A 176 -5.74 -4.43 -4.20
N LEU A 177 -6.30 -5.61 -3.93
CA LEU A 177 -6.82 -6.49 -4.98
C LEU A 177 -7.94 -5.83 -5.81
N GLY A 178 -8.80 -5.04 -5.17
CA GLY A 178 -9.85 -4.28 -5.88
C GLY A 178 -9.28 -3.23 -6.84
N ASN A 179 -8.25 -2.51 -6.40
CA ASN A 179 -7.56 -1.51 -7.21
C ASN A 179 -6.77 -2.19 -8.34
N LEU A 180 -5.99 -3.23 -8.04
CA LEU A 180 -5.22 -4.00 -9.02
C LEU A 180 -6.09 -4.70 -10.07
N ALA A 181 -7.30 -5.13 -9.71
CA ALA A 181 -8.28 -5.68 -10.64
C ALA A 181 -8.95 -4.63 -11.54
N SER A 182 -8.86 -3.35 -11.21
CA SER A 182 -9.52 -2.31 -11.99
C SER A 182 -8.84 -2.17 -13.36
N LYS A 183 -9.63 -2.25 -14.44
CA LYS A 183 -9.17 -2.12 -15.84
C LYS A 183 -7.89 -2.94 -16.21
N ASN A 184 -7.63 -4.05 -15.52
CA ASN A 184 -6.44 -4.89 -15.76
C ASN A 184 -6.84 -6.37 -15.76
N ASP A 185 -7.02 -6.95 -16.95
CA ASP A 185 -7.49 -8.33 -17.09
C ASP A 185 -6.44 -9.37 -16.70
N ALA A 186 -5.14 -9.07 -16.81
CA ALA A 186 -4.07 -9.96 -16.36
C ALA A 186 -4.12 -10.15 -14.84
N ASN A 187 -4.20 -9.05 -14.08
CA ASN A 187 -4.38 -9.10 -12.64
C ASN A 187 -5.68 -9.79 -12.24
N ARG A 188 -6.80 -9.52 -12.94
CA ARG A 188 -8.07 -10.22 -12.66
C ARG A 188 -7.96 -11.72 -12.83
N ALA A 189 -7.27 -12.17 -13.89
CA ALA A 189 -7.03 -13.59 -14.14
C ALA A 189 -6.18 -14.20 -13.02
N GLU A 190 -5.10 -13.51 -12.63
CA GLU A 190 -4.23 -13.99 -11.54
C GLU A 190 -4.98 -14.07 -10.21
N ILE A 191 -5.72 -13.02 -9.83
CA ILE A 191 -6.56 -13.03 -8.61
C ILE A 191 -7.54 -14.21 -8.64
N ALA A 192 -8.10 -14.55 -9.80
CA ALA A 192 -8.99 -15.71 -9.93
C ALA A 192 -8.23 -17.04 -9.79
N ASN A 193 -7.07 -17.17 -10.42
CA ASN A 193 -6.24 -18.38 -10.40
C ASN A 193 -5.70 -18.68 -9.01
N SER A 194 -5.31 -17.65 -8.23
CA SER A 194 -4.88 -17.83 -6.84
C SER A 194 -6.04 -18.09 -5.86
N GLY A 195 -7.29 -18.21 -6.34
CA GLY A 195 -8.47 -18.43 -5.50
C GLY A 195 -9.01 -17.16 -4.80
N GLY A 196 -8.48 -15.98 -5.12
CA GLY A 196 -8.80 -14.73 -4.45
C GLY A 196 -10.27 -14.32 -4.54
N LYS A 197 -10.98 -14.68 -5.63
CA LYS A 197 -12.43 -14.42 -5.72
C LYS A 197 -13.21 -15.13 -4.61
N VAL A 198 -12.85 -16.36 -4.27
CA VAL A 198 -13.53 -17.13 -3.22
C VAL A 198 -13.20 -16.51 -1.85
N SER A 199 -11.93 -16.23 -1.58
CA SER A 199 -11.51 -15.60 -0.32
C SER A 199 -12.20 -14.25 -0.09
N LEU A 200 -12.31 -13.41 -1.14
CA LEU A 200 -13.03 -12.14 -1.06
C LEU A 200 -14.54 -12.34 -0.80
N MET A 201 -15.19 -13.34 -1.41
CA MET A 201 -16.59 -13.64 -1.14
C MET A 201 -16.84 -14.15 0.29
N VAL A 202 -15.89 -14.88 0.88
CA VAL A 202 -15.94 -15.23 2.30
C VAL A 202 -15.87 -13.96 3.14
N LEU A 203 -14.93 -13.07 2.84
CA LEU A 203 -14.76 -11.80 3.56
C LEU A 203 -15.99 -10.88 3.46
N VAL A 204 -16.71 -10.87 2.34
CA VAL A 204 -18.01 -10.17 2.18
C VAL A 204 -19.08 -10.70 3.16
N ARG A 205 -19.05 -12.00 3.49
CA ARG A 205 -20.05 -12.61 4.36
C ARG A 205 -19.70 -12.46 5.83
N SER A 206 -18.46 -12.75 6.20
CA SER A 206 -18.03 -12.89 7.60
C SER A 206 -17.12 -11.78 8.11
N GLY A 207 -16.70 -10.83 7.28
CA GLY A 207 -15.77 -9.77 7.68
C GLY A 207 -16.41 -8.64 8.52
N SER A 208 -15.56 -7.77 9.05
CA SER A 208 -15.95 -6.49 9.63
C SER A 208 -16.56 -5.55 8.57
N ALA A 209 -17.19 -4.44 8.99
CA ALA A 209 -17.81 -3.49 8.07
C ALA A 209 -16.84 -3.01 6.97
N SER A 210 -15.62 -2.59 7.35
CA SER A 210 -14.60 -2.15 6.40
C SER A 210 -14.10 -3.27 5.49
N GLN A 211 -13.90 -4.48 6.03
CA GLN A 211 -13.51 -5.65 5.24
C GLN A 211 -14.58 -6.00 4.20
N LYS A 212 -15.86 -5.97 4.59
CA LYS A 212 -17.00 -6.23 3.70
C LYS A 212 -17.08 -5.20 2.58
N GLU A 213 -16.87 -3.93 2.89
CA GLU A 213 -16.87 -2.85 1.91
C GLU A 213 -15.79 -3.07 0.84
N TRP A 214 -14.54 -3.21 1.26
CA TRP A 214 -13.42 -3.40 0.34
C TRP A 214 -13.52 -4.70 -0.46
N ALA A 215 -13.92 -5.80 0.20
CA ALA A 215 -14.13 -7.07 -0.48
C ALA A 215 -15.24 -6.99 -1.53
N SER A 216 -16.35 -6.31 -1.21
CA SER A 216 -17.47 -6.12 -2.16
C SER A 216 -17.04 -5.31 -3.37
N ARG A 217 -16.28 -4.23 -3.15
CA ARG A 217 -15.69 -3.42 -4.24
C ARG A 217 -14.78 -4.28 -5.12
N ALA A 218 -13.90 -5.08 -4.53
CA ALA A 218 -13.01 -5.97 -5.26
C ALA A 218 -13.76 -7.03 -6.09
N VAL A 219 -14.75 -7.71 -5.50
CA VAL A 219 -15.60 -8.69 -6.19
C VAL A 219 -16.33 -8.07 -7.39
N LYS A 220 -16.83 -6.83 -7.27
CA LYS A 220 -17.46 -6.10 -8.38
C LYS A 220 -16.48 -5.84 -9.52
N LYS A 221 -15.24 -5.45 -9.22
CA LYS A 221 -14.19 -5.22 -10.23
C LYS A 221 -13.78 -6.51 -10.94
N LEU A 222 -13.68 -7.63 -10.22
CA LEU A 222 -13.40 -8.95 -10.80
C LEU A 222 -14.53 -9.45 -11.71
N SER A 223 -15.79 -9.21 -11.31
CA SER A 223 -16.97 -9.63 -12.09
C SER A 223 -17.19 -8.80 -13.36
N SER A 224 -16.50 -7.67 -13.48
CA SER A 224 -16.53 -6.80 -14.66
C SER A 224 -15.59 -7.26 -15.78
N SER A 225 -14.88 -8.38 -15.62
CA SER A 225 -14.00 -8.93 -16.66
C SER A 225 -14.77 -9.40 -17.89
N LYS A 226 -14.44 -8.83 -19.06
CA LYS A 226 -14.96 -9.29 -20.35
C LYS A 226 -14.51 -10.73 -20.65
N VAL A 227 -13.30 -11.10 -20.24
CA VAL A 227 -12.73 -12.44 -20.43
C VAL A 227 -13.48 -13.48 -19.60
N LEU A 228 -13.80 -13.20 -18.32
CA LEU A 228 -14.59 -14.13 -17.51
C LEU A 228 -16.03 -14.25 -18.02
N LYS A 229 -16.64 -13.14 -18.47
CA LYS A 229 -17.96 -13.16 -19.12
C LYS A 229 -17.93 -14.00 -20.40
N ALA A 230 -16.88 -13.87 -21.21
CA ALA A 230 -16.69 -14.67 -22.42
C ALA A 230 -16.49 -16.16 -22.10
N LYS A 231 -15.62 -16.51 -21.15
CA LYS A 231 -15.39 -17.90 -20.70
C LYS A 231 -16.67 -18.53 -20.12
N LEU A 232 -17.44 -17.79 -19.31
CA LEU A 232 -18.74 -18.23 -18.82
C LEU A 232 -19.73 -18.42 -19.97
N SER A 233 -19.79 -17.48 -20.92
CA SER A 233 -20.66 -17.60 -22.09
C SER A 233 -20.32 -18.82 -22.96
N LEU A 234 -19.03 -19.11 -23.17
CA LEU A 234 -18.57 -20.28 -23.91
C LEU A 234 -18.90 -21.57 -23.17
N ARG A 235 -18.67 -21.62 -21.85
CA ARG A 235 -19.00 -22.79 -21.02
C ARG A 235 -20.51 -23.03 -20.94
N LEU A 236 -21.32 -21.97 -20.90
CA LEU A 236 -22.78 -22.07 -20.96
C LEU A 236 -23.25 -22.56 -22.34
N ARG A 237 -22.66 -22.07 -23.44
CA ARG A 237 -22.94 -22.56 -24.80
C ARG A 237 -22.55 -24.03 -25.00
N SER A 238 -21.47 -24.50 -24.37
CA SER A 238 -21.10 -25.92 -24.42
C SER A 238 -22.01 -26.82 -23.59
N LEU A 239 -22.57 -26.30 -22.49
CA LEU A 239 -23.49 -27.04 -21.62
C LEU A 239 -24.94 -27.02 -22.13
N PHE A 240 -25.33 -25.99 -22.88
CA PHE A 240 -26.68 -25.82 -23.42
C PHE A 240 -26.63 -25.45 -24.92
N PRO A 241 -26.45 -26.43 -25.82
CA PRO A 241 -26.36 -26.19 -27.27
C PRO A 241 -27.62 -25.56 -27.89
N SER A 242 -28.76 -25.67 -27.19
CA SER A 242 -30.09 -25.17 -27.60
C SER A 242 -30.31 -23.66 -27.38
N LEU A 243 -29.39 -22.96 -26.72
CA LEU A 243 -29.47 -21.49 -26.50
C LEU A 243 -28.89 -20.66 -27.68
N ARG A 244 -28.93 -21.20 -28.90
CA ARG A 244 -28.52 -20.47 -30.12
C ARG A 244 -29.66 -19.65 -30.69
#